data_AF-A0A6C0F1C1-F1
#
_entry.id   AF-A0A6C0F1C1-F1
#
_cell.length_a   1.000
_cell.length_b   1.000
_cell.length_c   1.000
_cell.angle_alpha   90.00
_cell.angle_beta   90.00
_cell.angle_gamma   90.00
#
_symmetry.space_group_name_H-M   'P 1'
#
loop_
_entity.id
_entity.type
_entity.pdbx_description
1 polymer ?
#
loop_
_entity_poly.entity_id
_entity_poly.type
_entity_poly.pdbx_seq_one_letter_code
_entity_poly.pdbx_strand_id
1 'polypeptide(L)'
;MYNHTIAVKYDDNLGYRDCVRRVFNMDISGIEIQDDIDDVTKDEMIYDDRNVSAGLDYLYIKTKDIKAFRDLYLVGASRMFSENLEIGMAVVFSYDYFELFHLCLVDFFNAGETITADNENYVKLHKKIS
;
A
#
# COMPACT_ATOMS: atom_id res chain seq x y z
N MET A 1 9.34 -8.62 0.84
CA MET A 1 9.46 -7.53 -0.18
C MET A 1 8.21 -7.51 -1.05
N TYR A 2 7.84 -6.34 -1.57
CA TYR A 2 6.53 -6.07 -2.17
C TYR A 2 6.26 -6.86 -3.47
N ASN A 3 5.09 -7.50 -3.55
CA ASN A 3 4.64 -8.29 -4.69
C ASN A 3 3.65 -7.50 -5.55
N HIS A 4 4.14 -6.95 -6.66
CA HIS A 4 3.33 -6.23 -7.65
C HIS A 4 2.69 -7.15 -8.71
N THR A 5 2.85 -8.47 -8.61
CA THR A 5 2.33 -9.41 -9.63
C THR A 5 0.94 -9.95 -9.30
N ILE A 6 0.48 -9.76 -8.07
CA ILE A 6 -0.84 -10.21 -7.63
C ILE A 6 -1.89 -9.14 -7.90
N ALA A 7 -3.10 -9.54 -8.26
CA ALA A 7 -4.20 -8.59 -8.35
C ALA A 7 -4.67 -8.17 -6.95
N VAL A 8 -4.87 -6.86 -6.76
CA VAL A 8 -5.49 -6.27 -5.57
C VAL A 8 -6.89 -5.82 -5.95
N LYS A 9 -7.90 -6.36 -5.25
CA LYS A 9 -9.30 -5.96 -5.35
C LYS A 9 -10.04 -6.45 -4.11
N TYR A 10 -10.88 -5.60 -3.53
CA TYR A 10 -11.61 -5.91 -2.31
C TYR A 10 -12.83 -4.99 -2.18
N ASP A 11 -13.88 -5.50 -1.52
CA ASP A 11 -15.12 -4.75 -1.25
C ASP A 11 -15.42 -4.64 0.25
N ASP A 12 -14.61 -5.29 1.10
CA ASP A 12 -14.72 -5.24 2.56
C ASP A 12 -13.34 -5.23 3.26
N ASN A 13 -13.38 -5.02 4.58
CA ASN A 13 -12.19 -4.93 5.42
C ASN A 13 -11.34 -6.21 5.41
N LEU A 14 -11.96 -7.39 5.31
CA LEU A 14 -11.24 -8.67 5.32
C LEU A 14 -10.46 -8.86 4.02
N GLY A 15 -11.10 -8.59 2.87
CA GLY A 15 -10.46 -8.63 1.56
C GLY A 15 -9.33 -7.61 1.43
N TYR A 16 -9.50 -6.41 1.99
CA TYR A 16 -8.43 -5.42 2.06
C TYR A 16 -7.22 -5.96 2.83
N ARG A 17 -7.42 -6.49 4.04
CA ARG A 17 -6.33 -7.02 4.88
C ARG A 17 -5.65 -8.23 4.25
N ASP A 18 -6.40 -9.12 3.60
CA ASP A 18 -5.84 -10.22 2.82
C ASP A 18 -4.94 -9.72 1.68
N CYS A 19 -5.39 -8.73 0.92
CA CYS A 19 -4.59 -8.13 -0.14
C CYS A 19 -3.30 -7.53 0.41
N VAL A 20 -3.36 -6.79 1.52
CA VAL A 20 -2.18 -6.22 2.20
C VAL A 20 -1.20 -7.33 2.61
N ARG A 21 -1.69 -8.40 3.25
CA ARG A 21 -0.84 -9.55 3.64
C ARG A 21 -0.11 -10.16 2.45
N ARG A 22 -0.82 -10.35 1.35
CA ARG A 22 -0.29 -10.98 0.14
C ARG A 22 0.71 -10.08 -0.59
N VAL A 23 0.46 -8.77 -0.72
CA VAL A 23 1.42 -7.88 -1.38
C VAL A 23 2.70 -7.71 -0.57
N PHE A 24 2.62 -7.73 0.77
CA PHE A 24 3.81 -7.60 1.61
C PHE A 24 4.51 -8.95 1.89
N ASN A 25 3.90 -10.07 1.50
CA ASN A 25 4.34 -11.42 1.84
C ASN A 25 4.51 -11.60 3.36
N MET A 26 3.49 -11.20 4.12
CA MET A 26 3.48 -11.35 5.59
C MET A 26 3.64 -12.82 5.99
N ASP A 27 4.44 -13.07 7.02
CA ASP A 27 4.67 -14.39 7.61
C ASP A 27 3.97 -14.50 8.96
N ILE A 28 2.93 -15.34 8.99
CA ILE A 28 2.11 -15.59 10.18
C ILE A 28 2.52 -16.85 10.95
N SER A 29 3.52 -17.60 10.47
CA SER A 29 3.86 -18.93 10.99
C SER A 29 4.34 -18.95 12.44
N GLY A 30 4.80 -17.81 12.97
CA GLY A 30 5.26 -17.64 14.34
C GLY A 30 4.28 -16.92 15.27
N ILE A 31 3.05 -16.64 14.84
CA ILE A 31 2.08 -15.86 15.61
C ILE A 31 1.18 -16.82 16.38
N GLU A 32 1.36 -16.88 17.70
CA GLU A 32 0.49 -17.64 18.60
C GLU A 32 -0.78 -16.86 18.89
N ILE A 33 -1.93 -17.45 18.57
CA ILE A 33 -3.24 -16.88 18.80
C ILE A 33 -3.98 -17.76 19.79
N GLN A 34 -4.55 -17.14 20.83
CA GLN A 34 -5.38 -17.86 21.79
C GLN A 34 -6.79 -18.11 21.21
N ASP A 35 -7.35 -19.28 21.49
CA ASP A 35 -8.61 -19.73 20.89
C ASP A 35 -9.82 -18.89 21.33
N ASP A 36 -9.75 -18.25 22.50
CA ASP A 36 -10.83 -17.47 23.13
C ASP A 36 -10.95 -16.03 22.61
N ILE A 37 -10.06 -15.62 21.71
CA ILE A 37 -10.08 -14.31 21.07
C ILE A 37 -11.09 -14.31 19.90
N ASP A 38 -11.82 -13.20 19.71
CA ASP A 38 -12.72 -13.05 18.57
C ASP A 38 -11.97 -12.94 17.23
N ASP A 39 -12.63 -13.33 16.15
CA ASP A 39 -11.98 -13.46 14.83
C ASP A 39 -11.39 -12.14 14.29
N VAL A 40 -11.96 -10.99 14.64
CA VAL A 40 -11.45 -9.68 14.19
C VAL A 40 -10.15 -9.36 14.90
N THR A 41 -10.12 -9.54 16.22
CA THR A 41 -8.90 -9.33 17.01
C THR A 41 -7.80 -10.31 16.58
N LYS A 42 -8.14 -11.59 16.30
CA LYS A 42 -7.19 -12.57 15.75
C LYS A 42 -6.59 -12.09 14.43
N ASP A 43 -7.42 -11.58 13.53
CA ASP A 43 -7.00 -11.04 12.23
C ASP A 43 -6.08 -9.81 12.38
N GLU A 44 -6.30 -8.97 13.39
CA GLU A 44 -5.41 -7.84 13.71
C GLU A 44 -4.06 -8.31 14.28
N MET A 45 -4.07 -9.35 15.11
CA MET A 45 -2.87 -9.89 15.74
C MET A 45 -1.92 -10.59 14.76
N ILE A 46 -2.42 -11.09 13.62
CA ILE A 46 -1.57 -11.72 12.59
C ILE A 46 -0.85 -10.72 11.68
N TYR A 47 -0.82 -9.44 12.05
CA TYR A 47 -0.10 -8.43 11.30
C TYR A 47 1.42 -8.57 11.47
N ASP A 48 2.11 -8.91 10.39
CA ASP A 48 3.57 -9.03 10.36
C ASP A 48 4.23 -7.68 10.05
N ASP A 49 4.47 -6.92 11.12
CA ASP A 49 5.10 -5.60 11.05
C ASP A 49 6.46 -5.63 10.34
N ARG A 50 7.28 -6.67 10.56
CA ARG A 50 8.63 -6.74 9.96
C ARG A 50 8.60 -6.76 8.44
N ASN A 51 7.78 -7.64 7.85
CA ASN A 51 7.71 -7.73 6.39
C ASN A 51 7.02 -6.51 5.77
N VAL A 52 6.04 -5.92 6.46
CA VAL A 52 5.38 -4.70 6.00
C VAL A 52 6.35 -3.52 6.02
N SER A 53 7.03 -3.26 7.13
CA SER A 53 8.02 -2.18 7.23
C SER A 53 9.12 -2.33 6.19
N ALA A 54 9.70 -3.53 6.04
CA ALA A 54 10.72 -3.77 5.03
C ALA A 54 10.19 -3.58 3.59
N GLY A 55 8.92 -3.91 3.33
CA GLY A 55 8.28 -3.67 2.03
C GLY A 55 7.99 -2.19 1.77
N LEU A 56 7.55 -1.45 2.78
CA LEU A 56 7.32 -0.01 2.70
C LEU A 56 8.65 0.74 2.50
N ASP A 57 9.70 0.40 3.23
CA ASP A 57 11.03 0.98 3.06
C ASP A 57 11.55 0.76 1.63
N TYR A 58 11.41 -0.47 1.13
CA TYR A 58 11.78 -0.82 -0.25
C TYR A 58 11.03 0.05 -1.26
N LEU A 59 9.70 0.13 -1.14
CA LEU A 59 8.88 0.94 -2.03
C LEU A 59 9.25 2.42 -1.94
N TYR A 60 9.38 2.96 -0.73
CA TYR A 60 9.72 4.36 -0.51
C TYR A 60 11.06 4.72 -1.18
N ILE A 61 12.09 3.89 -1.00
CA ILE A 61 13.39 4.08 -1.67
C ILE A 61 13.24 4.09 -3.19
N LYS A 62 12.38 3.23 -3.74
CA LYS A 62 12.14 3.12 -5.19
C LYS A 62 11.33 4.28 -5.77
N THR A 63 10.45 4.90 -4.99
CA THR A 63 9.44 5.82 -5.52
C THR A 63 9.62 7.26 -5.07
N LYS A 64 10.28 7.55 -3.93
CA LYS A 64 10.32 8.89 -3.31
C LYS A 64 10.88 10.01 -4.21
N ASP A 65 11.81 9.65 -5.11
CA ASP A 65 12.47 10.60 -6.01
C ASP A 65 11.77 10.68 -7.38
N ILE A 66 10.74 9.86 -7.60
CA ILE A 66 9.94 9.86 -8.81
C ILE A 66 8.83 10.89 -8.65
N LYS A 67 8.83 11.90 -9.52
CA LYS A 67 7.92 13.04 -9.42
C LYS A 67 6.46 12.61 -9.24
N ALA A 68 5.96 11.68 -10.06
CA ALA A 68 4.58 11.22 -9.97
C ALA A 68 4.24 10.63 -8.58
N PHE A 69 5.06 9.72 -8.04
CA PHE A 69 4.81 9.17 -6.70
C PHE A 69 4.99 10.21 -5.60
N ARG A 70 6.00 11.07 -5.70
CA ARG A 70 6.21 12.16 -4.76
C ARG A 70 4.99 13.09 -4.69
N ASP A 71 4.40 13.42 -5.84
CA ASP A 71 3.18 14.23 -5.89
C ASP A 71 2.00 13.50 -5.21
N LEU A 72 1.80 12.20 -5.48
CA LEU A 72 0.77 11.40 -4.79
C LEU A 72 0.96 11.36 -3.27
N TYR A 73 2.20 11.20 -2.81
CA TYR A 73 2.51 11.20 -1.38
C TYR A 73 2.25 12.57 -0.75
N LEU A 74 2.60 13.68 -1.43
CA LEU A 74 2.29 15.01 -0.91
C LEU A 74 0.77 15.25 -0.82
N VAL A 75 0.00 14.85 -1.83
CA VAL A 75 -1.46 14.98 -1.79
C VAL A 75 -2.07 14.11 -0.70
N GLY A 76 -1.55 12.89 -0.50
CA GLY A 76 -1.96 12.03 0.61
C GLY A 76 -1.62 12.63 1.97
N ALA A 77 -0.39 13.15 2.14
CA ALA A 77 0.05 13.76 3.39
C ALA A 77 -0.77 15.00 3.74
N SER A 78 -1.18 15.79 2.73
CA SER A 78 -1.99 16.98 2.95
C SER A 78 -3.38 16.66 3.50
N ARG A 79 -3.91 15.44 3.27
CA ARG A 79 -5.16 14.97 3.90
C ARG A 79 -5.04 14.86 5.43
N MET A 80 -3.82 14.77 5.93
CA MET A 80 -3.48 14.71 7.36
C MET A 80 -2.80 16.00 7.83
N PHE A 81 -2.96 17.11 7.08
CA PHE A 81 -2.32 18.40 7.37
C PHE A 81 -0.78 18.29 7.49
N SER A 82 -0.17 17.44 6.67
CA SER A 82 1.26 17.15 6.69
C SER A 82 1.88 17.28 5.29
N GLU A 83 3.20 17.47 5.25
CA GLU A 83 4.03 17.39 4.03
C GLU A 83 4.99 16.19 4.08
N ASN A 84 4.90 15.35 5.12
CA ASN A 84 5.75 14.18 5.27
C ASN A 84 5.34 13.09 4.26
N LEU A 85 6.26 12.70 3.38
CA LEU A 85 6.02 11.73 2.31
C LEU A 85 5.69 10.32 2.83
N GLU A 86 6.23 9.91 3.98
CA GLU A 86 5.92 8.60 4.57
C GLU A 86 4.48 8.56 5.10
N ILE A 87 4.00 9.65 5.70
CA ILE A 87 2.57 9.82 6.04
C ILE A 87 1.73 9.74 4.77
N GLY A 88 2.15 10.43 3.72
CA GLY A 88 1.50 10.37 2.41
C GLY A 88 1.42 8.97 1.82
N MET A 89 2.51 8.23 1.91
CA MET A 89 2.59 6.83 1.49
C MET A 89 1.65 5.94 2.29
N ALA A 90 1.57 6.12 3.61
CA ALA A 90 0.61 5.41 4.45
C ALA A 90 -0.84 5.72 4.05
N VAL A 91 -1.14 6.97 3.71
CA VAL A 91 -2.47 7.37 3.23
C VAL A 91 -2.82 6.70 1.91
N VAL A 92 -1.95 6.69 0.90
CA VAL A 92 -2.27 6.02 -0.39
C VAL A 92 -2.36 4.49 -0.27
N PHE A 93 -1.83 3.90 0.81
CA PHE A 93 -2.02 2.49 1.17
C PHE A 93 -3.30 2.20 1.96
N SER A 94 -4.05 3.23 2.38
CA SER A 94 -5.32 3.03 3.08
C SER A 94 -6.40 2.41 2.18
N TYR A 95 -7.44 1.89 2.82
CA TYR A 95 -8.56 1.18 2.20
C TYR A 95 -9.09 1.85 0.93
N ASP A 96 -9.30 3.16 0.96
CA ASP A 96 -9.92 3.89 -0.15
C ASP A 96 -9.04 3.99 -1.40
N TYR A 97 -7.72 3.90 -1.25
CA TYR A 97 -6.78 4.24 -2.32
C TYR A 97 -5.90 3.08 -2.76
N PHE A 98 -5.72 2.06 -1.92
CA PHE A 98 -4.73 1.00 -2.12
C PHE A 98 -4.89 0.26 -3.45
N GLU A 99 -6.11 -0.07 -3.90
CA GLU A 99 -6.32 -0.70 -5.21
C GLU A 99 -5.72 0.13 -6.37
N LEU A 100 -6.04 1.42 -6.45
CA LEU A 100 -5.51 2.29 -7.51
C LEU A 100 -4.02 2.57 -7.34
N PHE A 101 -3.56 2.69 -6.10
CA PHE A 101 -2.14 2.88 -5.81
C PHE A 101 -1.30 1.65 -6.18
N HIS A 102 -1.82 0.45 -5.91
CA HIS A 102 -1.21 -0.79 -6.36
C HIS A 102 -1.10 -0.82 -7.89
N LEU A 103 -2.14 -0.46 -8.63
CA LEU A 103 -2.06 -0.39 -10.10
C LEU A 103 -0.98 0.59 -10.60
N CYS A 104 -0.76 1.72 -9.91
CA CYS A 104 0.35 2.62 -10.23
C CYS A 104 1.71 1.93 -10.01
N LEU A 105 1.86 1.15 -8.94
CA LEU A 105 3.07 0.36 -8.69
C LEU A 105 3.26 -0.74 -9.73
N VAL A 106 2.18 -1.42 -10.16
CA VAL A 106 2.22 -2.41 -11.25
C VAL A 106 2.75 -1.78 -12.53
N ASP A 107 2.16 -0.66 -12.97
CA ASP A 107 2.60 0.05 -14.17
C ASP A 107 4.06 0.48 -14.06
N PHE A 108 4.45 1.03 -12.91
CA PHE A 108 5.81 1.45 -12.61
C PHE A 108 6.83 0.32 -12.71
N PHE A 109 6.59 -0.82 -12.06
CA PHE A 109 7.53 -1.94 -12.08
C PHE A 109 7.57 -2.63 -13.46
N ASN A 110 6.43 -2.76 -14.14
CA ASN A 110 6.36 -3.35 -15.47
C ASN A 110 7.00 -2.47 -16.55
N ALA A 111 7.03 -1.16 -16.36
CA ALA A 111 7.66 -0.20 -17.27
C ALA A 111 9.15 0.06 -16.97
N GLY A 112 9.79 -0.77 -16.13
CA GLY A 112 11.20 -0.63 -15.80
C GLY A 112 11.49 0.54 -14.84
N GLU A 113 10.68 0.66 -13.79
CA GLU A 113 10.78 1.70 -12.77
C GLU A 113 10.59 3.12 -13.35
N THR A 114 9.58 3.29 -14.22
CA THR A 114 9.20 4.60 -14.77
C THR A 114 7.69 4.78 -14.80
N ILE A 115 7.21 5.96 -14.41
CA ILE A 115 5.81 6.36 -14.52
C ILE A 115 5.71 7.89 -14.65
N THR A 116 4.73 8.37 -15.40
CA THR A 116 4.51 9.79 -15.71
C THR A 116 3.09 10.22 -15.31
N ALA A 117 2.85 11.53 -15.28
CA ALA A 117 1.60 12.11 -14.79
C ALA A 117 0.39 11.89 -15.73
N ASP A 118 0.62 11.40 -16.95
CA ASP A 118 -0.40 11.01 -17.93
C ASP A 118 -0.77 9.52 -17.84
N ASN A 119 -0.09 8.73 -17.00
CA ASN A 119 -0.46 7.34 -16.76
C ASN A 119 -1.91 7.24 -16.26
N GLU A 120 -2.68 6.32 -16.83
CA GLU A 120 -4.12 6.20 -16.57
C GLU A 120 -4.44 5.95 -15.09
N ASN A 121 -3.69 5.05 -14.44
CA ASN A 121 -3.91 4.70 -13.04
C ASN A 121 -3.47 5.82 -12.10
N TYR A 122 -2.37 6.51 -12.42
CA TYR A 122 -1.95 7.73 -11.73
C TYR A 122 -3.06 8.80 -11.77
N VAL A 123 -3.62 9.09 -12.94
CA VAL A 123 -4.68 10.10 -13.10
C VAL A 123 -5.92 9.73 -12.29
N LYS A 124 -6.33 8.45 -12.32
CA LYS A 124 -7.45 7.95 -11.53
C LYS A 124 -7.21 8.12 -10.03
N LEU A 125 -6.04 7.71 -9.54
CA LEU A 125 -5.69 7.83 -8.13
C LEU A 125 -5.62 9.28 -7.69
N HIS A 126 -4.88 10.11 -8.43
CA HIS A 126 -4.72 11.53 -8.12
C HIS A 126 -6.07 12.23 -8.01
N LYS A 127 -7.02 11.93 -8.91
CA LYS A 127 -8.38 12.45 -8.85
C LYS A 127 -9.17 11.94 -7.64
N LYS A 128 -8.94 10.69 -7.21
CA LYS A 128 -9.64 10.10 -6.06
C LYS A 128 -9.17 10.70 -4.72
N ILE A 129 -7.87 11.00 -4.61
CA ILE A 129 -7.25 11.49 -3.36
C ILE A 129 -7.23 13.03 -3.24
N SER A 130 -7.40 13.76 -4.36
CA SER A 130 -7.58 15.22 -4.38
C SER A 130 -9.01 15.60 -4.00
#